data_AF-A0A229SA24-F1
#
_entry.id   AF-A0A229SA24-F1
#
_cell.length_a   1.000
_cell.length_b   1.000
_cell.length_c   1.000
_cell.angle_alpha   90.00
_cell.angle_beta   90.00
_cell.angle_gamma   90.00
#
_symmetry.space_group_name_H-M   'P 1'
#
loop_
_entity.id
_entity.type
_entity.pdbx_description
1 polymer ?
#
loop_
_entity_poly.entity_id
_entity_poly.type
_entity_poly.pdbx_seq_one_letter_code
_entity_poly.pdbx_strand_id
1 'polypeptide(L)'
;MRKHRLGAAVLAAVMVCLAGGVPANAEQRGDHCVADTATEVIRCFDSVGESLAAASAGKVGASATVISVLYEHANFGGASVAITGSPCVEGTNQTIGFLGDWNDKISSFQTFQNCYITMYEHAEYQGESQEWYANDSANYGSNMNDRGSSVVYSRGPSRAELLKDCGRATKNCNAHVDQRGQDFYGSWGRVDTVYNCSANKITQVIGKRDTRSGKNTVSNEISVSAGFEFLVDWSVAYKRTWGQEWGWETSESVETRIEVNPGYWAGLDRSPVMRVADGWYDMWFDKRKWGHNQWYVWNFSGEGPAPGVVGQTRTVGKKMTSDEKKKVCGKSAGLVRSSAGAQAEGAAATPAAPPVRVAEGRLHS
;
A
#
# COMPACT_ATOMS: atom_id res chain seq x y z
N MET A 1 -3.84 29.46 -62.48
CA MET A 1 -4.08 29.98 -61.11
C MET A 1 -4.74 28.90 -60.27
N ARG A 2 -4.30 28.79 -59.01
CA ARG A 2 -4.80 27.95 -57.91
C ARG A 2 -4.15 26.56 -57.74
N LYS A 3 -3.58 26.38 -56.54
CA LYS A 3 -3.68 25.27 -55.55
C LYS A 3 -2.31 24.99 -54.91
N HIS A 4 -2.10 25.41 -53.66
CA HIS A 4 -2.27 24.69 -52.37
C HIS A 4 -0.96 24.03 -51.90
N ARG A 5 -0.37 24.54 -50.81
CA ARG A 5 -0.40 24.03 -49.40
C ARG A 5 0.84 23.18 -49.07
N LEU A 6 1.60 23.61 -48.08
CA LEU A 6 2.28 22.74 -47.11
C LEU A 6 2.57 23.54 -45.84
N GLY A 7 2.09 23.03 -44.71
CA GLY A 7 2.31 23.59 -43.38
C GLY A 7 3.66 23.17 -42.83
N ALA A 8 4.33 24.10 -42.15
CA ALA A 8 5.56 23.86 -41.41
C ALA A 8 5.24 23.76 -39.91
N ALA A 9 5.75 22.71 -39.28
CA ALA A 9 5.76 22.52 -37.84
C ALA A 9 6.72 23.52 -37.17
N VAL A 10 6.29 24.13 -36.07
CA VAL A 10 7.13 24.99 -35.23
C VAL A 10 7.57 24.17 -34.01
N LEU A 11 8.88 23.94 -33.91
CA LEU A 11 9.56 23.51 -32.69
C LEU A 11 9.39 24.59 -31.61
N ALA A 12 8.95 24.20 -30.42
CA ALA A 12 9.11 25.00 -29.22
C ALA A 12 10.10 24.28 -28.29
N ALA A 13 11.31 24.81 -28.21
CA ALA A 13 12.30 24.47 -27.20
C ALA A 13 11.94 25.16 -25.88
N VAL A 14 11.96 24.42 -24.77
CA VAL A 14 11.85 24.99 -23.42
C VAL A 14 13.22 24.86 -22.75
N MET A 15 13.77 26.02 -22.37
CA MET A 15 15.03 26.18 -21.63
C MET A 15 14.96 25.53 -20.24
N VAL A 16 16.03 24.80 -19.92
CA VAL A 16 16.36 24.29 -18.59
C VAL A 16 17.06 25.39 -17.79
N CYS A 17 16.52 25.74 -16.63
CA CYS A 17 17.25 26.49 -15.59
C CYS A 17 17.89 25.49 -14.61
N LEU A 18 19.21 25.52 -14.51
CA LEU A 18 20.03 24.81 -13.51
C LEU A 18 20.24 25.68 -12.27
N ALA A 19 19.88 25.17 -11.08
CA ALA A 19 20.60 25.43 -9.82
C ALA A 19 20.04 24.50 -8.72
N GLY A 20 20.90 23.62 -8.19
CA GLY A 20 20.59 22.66 -7.13
C GLY A 20 20.94 21.23 -7.54
N GLY A 21 22.24 20.97 -7.74
CA GLY A 21 22.74 19.64 -8.10
C GLY A 21 22.49 18.62 -7.00
N VAL A 22 21.39 17.88 -7.12
CA VAL A 22 21.44 16.44 -6.87
C VAL A 22 22.25 15.84 -8.02
N PRO A 23 23.25 14.96 -7.78
CA PRO A 23 23.82 14.23 -8.89
C PRO A 23 22.67 13.49 -9.56
N ALA A 24 22.49 13.73 -10.86
CA ALA A 24 21.74 12.84 -11.72
C ALA A 24 22.22 11.42 -11.39
N ASN A 25 21.28 10.53 -11.04
CA ASN A 25 21.54 9.13 -10.76
C ASN A 25 22.69 8.66 -11.65
N ALA A 26 23.83 8.32 -11.04
CA ALA A 26 24.76 7.43 -11.68
C ALA A 26 23.93 6.19 -12.02
N GLU A 27 23.58 6.04 -13.29
CA GLU A 27 22.88 4.88 -13.82
C GLU A 27 23.63 3.66 -13.28
N GLN A 28 22.98 2.88 -12.41
CA GLN A 28 23.58 1.71 -11.79
C GLN A 28 24.05 0.80 -12.93
N ARG A 29 25.36 0.78 -13.20
CA ARG A 29 25.95 -0.24 -14.06
C ARG A 29 25.81 -1.57 -13.32
N GLY A 30 24.89 -2.40 -13.78
CA GLY A 30 24.63 -3.75 -13.32
C GLY A 30 24.03 -4.56 -14.46
N ASP A 31 24.12 -5.89 -14.41
CA ASP A 31 23.60 -6.75 -15.46
C ASP A 31 22.06 -6.70 -15.47
N HIS A 32 21.47 -5.91 -16.37
CA HIS A 32 20.02 -5.82 -16.51
C HIS A 32 19.58 -6.71 -17.65
N CYS A 33 19.00 -7.86 -17.31
CA CYS A 33 18.67 -8.90 -18.28
C CYS A 33 17.18 -8.98 -18.57
N VAL A 34 16.87 -9.56 -19.72
CA VAL A 34 15.53 -9.99 -20.09
C VAL A 34 15.58 -11.48 -20.36
N ALA A 35 14.63 -12.23 -19.83
CA ALA A 35 14.42 -13.63 -20.16
C ALA A 35 13.04 -13.81 -20.81
N ASP A 36 12.94 -14.67 -21.82
CA ASP A 36 11.66 -15.00 -22.46
C ASP A 36 11.27 -16.45 -22.15
N THR A 37 10.09 -16.66 -21.60
CA THR A 37 9.62 -17.99 -21.17
C THR A 37 9.29 -18.94 -22.32
N ALA A 38 9.17 -18.45 -23.56
CA ALA A 38 8.90 -19.28 -24.73
C ALA A 38 10.18 -19.84 -25.36
N THR A 39 11.27 -19.10 -25.26
CA THR A 39 12.57 -19.43 -25.87
C THR A 39 13.65 -19.78 -24.84
N GLU A 40 13.41 -19.45 -23.57
CA GLU A 40 14.35 -19.53 -22.44
C GLU A 40 15.67 -18.78 -22.66
N VAL A 41 15.70 -17.85 -23.62
CA VAL A 41 16.86 -17.01 -23.90
C VAL A 41 16.94 -15.89 -22.88
N ILE A 42 18.11 -15.74 -22.26
CA ILE A 42 18.44 -14.64 -21.36
C ILE A 42 19.45 -13.72 -22.04
N ARG A 43 19.17 -12.40 -22.09
CA ARG A 43 20.05 -11.38 -22.66
C ARG A 43 20.20 -10.20 -21.72
N CYS A 44 21.44 -9.83 -21.44
CA CYS A 44 21.78 -8.75 -20.51
C CYS A 44 22.19 -7.46 -21.25
N PHE A 45 21.95 -6.34 -20.59
CA PHE A 45 22.14 -4.97 -21.07
C PHE A 45 22.79 -4.13 -19.97
N ASP A 46 23.39 -3.01 -20.37
CA ASP A 46 24.16 -2.15 -19.45
C ASP A 46 23.25 -1.28 -18.55
N SER A 47 21.96 -1.19 -18.87
CA SER A 47 20.97 -0.48 -18.04
C SER A 47 19.55 -1.04 -18.15
N VAL A 48 18.74 -0.75 -17.12
CA VAL A 48 17.29 -1.07 -17.10
C VAL A 48 16.56 -0.49 -18.31
N GLY A 49 16.94 0.71 -18.75
CA GLY A 49 16.30 1.37 -19.90
C GLY A 49 16.51 0.58 -21.18
N GLU A 50 17.72 0.08 -21.40
CA GLU A 50 18.07 -0.74 -22.56
C GLU A 50 17.38 -2.11 -22.53
N SER A 51 17.33 -2.76 -21.35
CA SER A 51 16.68 -4.06 -21.21
C SER A 51 15.18 -3.99 -21.49
N LEU A 52 14.48 -2.99 -20.93
CA LEU A 52 13.04 -2.77 -21.20
C LEU A 52 12.77 -2.39 -22.65
N ALA A 53 13.65 -1.59 -23.28
CA ALA A 53 13.55 -1.26 -24.69
C ALA A 53 13.74 -2.50 -25.58
N ALA A 54 14.66 -3.39 -25.22
CA ALA A 54 14.88 -4.64 -25.95
C ALA A 54 13.72 -5.64 -25.79
N ALA A 55 13.14 -5.74 -24.59
CA ALA A 55 11.95 -6.54 -24.31
C ALA A 55 10.75 -6.04 -25.14
N SER A 56 10.46 -4.74 -25.07
CA SER A 56 9.33 -4.13 -25.80
C SER A 56 9.48 -4.17 -27.32
N ALA A 57 10.71 -4.18 -27.83
CA ALA A 57 11.00 -4.35 -29.26
C ALA A 57 11.04 -5.82 -29.73
N GLY A 58 10.76 -6.79 -28.85
CA GLY A 58 10.78 -8.23 -29.20
C GLY A 58 12.16 -8.77 -29.58
N LYS A 59 13.25 -8.15 -29.07
CA LYS A 59 14.63 -8.53 -29.42
C LYS A 59 15.17 -9.69 -28.58
N VAL A 60 14.50 -10.03 -27.49
CA VAL A 60 14.91 -11.09 -26.55
C VAL A 60 13.98 -12.30 -26.59
N GLY A 61 12.79 -12.16 -27.20
CA GLY A 61 11.82 -13.24 -27.32
C GLY A 61 10.53 -12.83 -28.00
N ALA A 62 9.58 -13.76 -28.06
CA ALA A 62 8.32 -13.60 -28.80
C ALA A 62 7.29 -12.70 -28.06
N SER A 63 7.43 -12.51 -26.74
CA SER A 63 6.51 -11.69 -25.94
C SER A 63 7.16 -10.42 -25.40
N ALA A 64 6.41 -9.32 -25.43
CA ALA A 64 6.79 -8.04 -24.81
C ALA A 64 6.21 -7.84 -23.40
N THR A 65 5.41 -8.78 -22.89
CA THR A 65 4.72 -8.62 -21.59
C THR A 65 5.61 -9.11 -20.46
N VAL A 66 6.02 -8.20 -19.58
CA VAL A 66 6.73 -8.54 -18.35
C VAL A 66 5.76 -9.18 -17.36
N ILE A 67 6.07 -10.39 -16.92
CA ILE A 67 5.25 -11.16 -15.96
C ILE A 67 5.92 -11.24 -14.59
N SER A 68 7.22 -10.99 -14.51
CA SER A 68 7.99 -10.94 -13.28
C SER A 68 9.27 -10.14 -13.46
N VAL A 69 9.77 -9.55 -12.38
CA VAL A 69 11.15 -9.05 -12.32
C VAL A 69 11.83 -9.67 -11.11
N LEU A 70 13.02 -10.23 -11.31
CA LEU A 70 13.88 -10.81 -10.30
C LEU A 70 15.04 -9.84 -10.03
N TYR A 71 15.47 -9.73 -8.77
CA TYR A 71 16.47 -8.75 -8.36
C TYR A 71 17.58 -9.43 -7.55
N GLU A 72 18.80 -8.95 -7.77
CA GLU A 72 20.01 -9.46 -7.11
C GLU A 72 20.00 -9.16 -5.61
N HIS A 73 19.42 -8.03 -5.19
CA HIS A 73 19.41 -7.63 -3.80
C HIS A 73 17.99 -7.55 -3.24
N ALA A 74 17.91 -7.56 -1.92
CA ALA A 74 16.68 -7.27 -1.20
C ALA A 74 16.14 -5.87 -1.56
N ASN A 75 14.83 -5.69 -1.36
CA ASN A 75 14.10 -4.45 -1.61
C ASN A 75 14.19 -3.97 -3.07
N PHE A 76 14.21 -4.90 -4.02
CA PHE A 76 14.23 -4.64 -5.47
C PHE A 76 15.48 -3.87 -5.94
N GLY A 77 16.61 -4.07 -5.25
CA GLY A 77 17.88 -3.43 -5.56
C GLY A 77 18.81 -4.31 -6.40
N GLY A 78 19.91 -3.70 -6.86
CA GLY A 78 20.97 -4.39 -7.60
C GLY A 78 20.64 -4.60 -9.08
N ALA A 79 21.35 -5.55 -9.69
CA ALA A 79 21.03 -6.03 -11.03
C ALA A 79 19.60 -6.59 -11.10
N SER A 80 19.06 -6.81 -12.31
CA SER A 80 17.71 -7.39 -12.44
C SER A 80 17.52 -8.26 -13.68
N VAL A 81 16.56 -9.19 -13.62
CA VAL A 81 16.05 -9.94 -14.78
C VAL A 81 14.55 -9.68 -14.94
N ALA A 82 14.16 -9.06 -16.05
CA ALA A 82 12.76 -8.99 -16.46
C ALA A 82 12.37 -10.28 -17.18
N ILE A 83 11.44 -11.04 -16.61
CA ILE A 83 10.88 -12.24 -17.22
C ILE A 83 9.69 -11.83 -18.07
N THR A 84 9.73 -12.20 -19.35
CA THR A 84 8.70 -11.91 -20.35
C THR A 84 7.98 -13.18 -20.76
N GLY A 85 6.66 -13.05 -20.96
CA GLY A 85 5.78 -14.16 -21.27
C GLY A 85 4.37 -13.67 -21.57
N SER A 86 3.38 -14.53 -21.53
CA SER A 86 1.96 -14.16 -21.63
C SER A 86 1.33 -13.99 -20.22
N PRO A 87 0.22 -13.25 -20.07
CA PRO A 87 -0.50 -13.24 -18.79
C PRO A 87 -0.86 -14.66 -18.33
N CYS A 88 -0.66 -14.95 -17.04
CA CYS A 88 -0.91 -16.29 -16.53
C CYS A 88 -2.41 -16.57 -16.47
N VAL A 89 -2.84 -17.64 -17.14
CA VAL A 89 -4.23 -18.12 -17.18
C VAL A 89 -4.32 -19.56 -16.69
N GLU A 90 -5.50 -19.97 -16.23
CA GLU A 90 -5.69 -21.31 -15.67
C GLU A 90 -5.27 -22.42 -16.64
N GLY A 91 -4.59 -23.44 -16.10
CA GLY A 91 -4.13 -24.59 -16.88
C GLY A 91 -2.88 -24.33 -17.75
N THR A 92 -2.23 -23.16 -17.61
CA THR A 92 -0.99 -22.84 -18.33
C THR A 92 0.16 -22.59 -17.37
N ASN A 93 1.34 -23.10 -17.73
CA ASN A 93 2.60 -22.84 -17.06
C ASN A 93 3.58 -22.23 -18.05
N GLN A 94 4.40 -21.32 -17.57
CA GLN A 94 5.51 -20.72 -18.29
C GLN A 94 6.76 -20.86 -17.43
N THR A 95 7.89 -21.14 -18.04
CA THR A 95 9.04 -21.63 -17.28
C THR A 95 10.35 -21.02 -17.76
N ILE A 96 11.34 -21.05 -16.88
CA ILE A 96 12.75 -20.88 -17.21
C ILE A 96 13.49 -22.03 -16.53
N GLY A 97 13.96 -23.00 -17.31
CA GLY A 97 14.62 -24.22 -16.81
C GLY A 97 15.96 -23.96 -16.14
N PHE A 98 16.68 -22.92 -16.53
CA PHE A 98 17.92 -22.50 -15.89
C PHE A 98 18.16 -21.01 -16.02
N LEU A 99 18.46 -20.35 -14.90
CA LEU A 99 18.68 -18.90 -14.84
C LEU A 99 20.07 -18.45 -15.34
N GLY A 100 20.93 -19.38 -15.77
CA GLY A 100 22.24 -19.02 -16.33
C GLY A 100 23.12 -18.30 -15.31
N ASP A 101 23.69 -17.17 -15.72
CA ASP A 101 24.55 -16.35 -14.85
C ASP A 101 23.80 -15.73 -13.64
N TRP A 102 22.46 -15.85 -13.62
CA TRP A 102 21.61 -15.43 -12.51
C TRP A 102 21.34 -16.52 -11.47
N ASN A 103 21.88 -17.71 -11.67
CA ASN A 103 21.86 -18.79 -10.70
C ASN A 103 22.39 -18.32 -9.34
N ASP A 104 21.65 -18.60 -8.27
CA ASP A 104 22.06 -18.33 -6.88
C ASP A 104 22.32 -16.84 -6.56
N LYS A 105 21.66 -15.91 -7.26
CA LYS A 105 21.81 -14.46 -7.03
C LYS A 105 20.56 -13.75 -6.57
N ILE A 106 19.41 -14.41 -6.60
CA ILE A 106 18.12 -13.72 -6.47
C ILE A 106 17.77 -13.54 -4.99
N SER A 107 17.55 -12.29 -4.60
CA SER A 107 17.19 -11.90 -3.23
C SER A 107 15.81 -11.24 -3.12
N SER A 108 15.24 -10.71 -4.20
CA SER A 108 13.85 -10.23 -4.21
C SER A 108 13.18 -10.32 -5.58
N PHE A 109 11.86 -10.18 -5.63
CA PHE A 109 11.10 -10.27 -6.87
C PHE A 109 9.81 -9.45 -6.84
N GLN A 110 9.26 -9.20 -8.02
CA GLN A 110 7.90 -8.73 -8.25
C GLN A 110 7.25 -9.59 -9.33
N THR A 111 5.98 -9.97 -9.16
CA THR A 111 5.17 -10.64 -10.19
C THR A 111 4.03 -9.75 -10.65
N PHE A 112 3.57 -9.98 -11.87
CA PHE A 112 2.52 -9.22 -12.54
C PHE A 112 1.61 -10.15 -13.32
N GLN A 113 0.56 -9.61 -13.95
CA GLN A 113 -0.26 -10.32 -14.93
C GLN A 113 -0.85 -11.64 -14.41
N ASN A 114 -1.24 -11.65 -13.13
CA ASN A 114 -1.79 -12.79 -12.39
C ASN A 114 -0.84 -13.99 -12.27
N CYS A 115 0.46 -13.77 -12.42
CA CYS A 115 1.45 -14.85 -12.33
C CYS A 115 1.85 -15.12 -10.88
N TYR A 116 1.46 -16.31 -10.42
CA TYR A 116 2.00 -16.97 -9.24
C TYR A 116 3.39 -17.51 -9.57
N ILE A 117 4.33 -17.37 -8.66
CA ILE A 117 5.73 -17.77 -8.86
C ILE A 117 6.08 -18.94 -7.96
N THR A 118 6.70 -19.96 -8.54
CA THR A 118 7.37 -21.05 -7.83
C THR A 118 8.85 -21.03 -8.22
N MET A 119 9.71 -20.62 -7.29
CA MET A 119 11.16 -20.64 -7.47
C MET A 119 11.72 -21.96 -6.93
N TYR A 120 12.66 -22.55 -7.67
CA TYR A 120 13.30 -23.82 -7.33
C TYR A 120 14.80 -23.62 -7.08
N GLU A 121 15.33 -24.35 -6.10
CA GLU A 121 16.74 -24.32 -5.71
C GLU A 121 17.67 -24.87 -6.80
N HIS A 122 17.18 -25.76 -7.67
CA HIS A 122 18.00 -26.36 -8.72
C HIS A 122 17.40 -26.11 -10.10
N ALA A 123 18.24 -26.26 -11.12
CA ALA A 123 17.81 -26.22 -12.50
C ALA A 123 16.73 -27.28 -12.79
N GLU A 124 15.95 -27.08 -13.84
CA GLU A 124 14.91 -27.99 -14.31
C GLU A 124 13.86 -28.33 -13.23
N TYR A 125 13.52 -27.33 -12.42
CA TYR A 125 12.44 -27.36 -11.42
C TYR A 125 12.65 -28.45 -10.35
N GLN A 126 13.90 -28.64 -9.94
CA GLN A 126 14.30 -29.62 -8.93
C GLN A 126 14.68 -28.97 -7.59
N GLY A 127 14.82 -29.80 -6.57
CA GLY A 127 15.24 -29.37 -5.24
C GLY A 127 14.11 -28.75 -4.42
N GLU A 128 14.48 -28.01 -3.38
CA GLU A 128 13.51 -27.27 -2.58
C GLU A 128 12.84 -26.18 -3.43
N SER A 129 11.59 -25.86 -3.11
CA SER A 129 10.84 -24.82 -3.80
C SER A 129 10.20 -23.85 -2.81
N GLN A 130 10.02 -22.62 -3.27
CA GLN A 130 9.34 -21.58 -2.51
C GLN A 130 8.39 -20.82 -3.43
N GLU A 131 7.19 -20.58 -2.94
CA GLU A 131 6.08 -20.08 -3.72
C GLU A 131 5.57 -18.73 -3.21
N TRP A 132 5.01 -17.92 -4.12
CA TRP A 132 4.31 -16.69 -3.81
C TRP A 132 3.09 -16.41 -4.68
N TYR A 133 2.15 -15.69 -4.08
CA TYR A 133 0.89 -15.26 -4.68
C TYR A 133 1.09 -14.48 -5.98
N ALA A 134 0.04 -14.48 -6.79
CA ALA A 134 -0.01 -13.66 -7.98
C ALA A 134 0.00 -12.16 -7.68
N ASN A 135 0.63 -11.37 -8.56
CA ASN A 135 0.75 -9.91 -8.46
C ASN A 135 1.41 -9.42 -7.15
N ASP A 136 2.41 -10.16 -6.68
CA ASP A 136 3.05 -9.93 -5.38
C ASP A 136 4.48 -9.40 -5.52
N SER A 137 5.03 -8.91 -4.42
CA SER A 137 6.42 -8.49 -4.31
C SER A 137 6.97 -8.82 -2.93
N ALA A 138 8.14 -9.44 -2.87
CA ALA A 138 8.78 -9.83 -1.61
C ALA A 138 10.30 -9.99 -1.74
N ASN A 139 10.97 -9.99 -0.60
CA ASN A 139 12.31 -10.54 -0.42
C ASN A 139 12.21 -12.07 -0.27
N TYR A 140 13.11 -12.79 -0.92
CA TYR A 140 13.30 -14.20 -0.61
C TYR A 140 13.83 -14.31 0.83
N GLY A 141 13.23 -15.18 1.65
CA GLY A 141 13.74 -15.48 2.99
C GLY A 141 15.01 -16.34 2.90
N SER A 142 15.65 -16.61 4.05
CA SER A 142 16.88 -17.41 4.14
C SER A 142 16.80 -18.78 3.43
N ASN A 143 15.60 -19.31 3.23
CA ASN A 143 15.38 -20.58 2.56
C ASN A 143 15.58 -20.52 1.04
N MET A 144 15.52 -19.36 0.39
CA MET A 144 15.62 -19.24 -1.08
C MET A 144 16.46 -18.03 -1.56
N ASN A 145 16.86 -17.14 -0.65
CA ASN A 145 17.77 -16.04 -0.95
C ASN A 145 19.10 -16.59 -1.48
N ASP A 146 19.52 -16.13 -2.66
CA ASP A 146 20.77 -16.54 -3.34
C ASP A 146 20.87 -18.06 -3.57
N ARG A 147 19.73 -18.70 -3.84
CA ARG A 147 19.63 -20.15 -4.10
C ARG A 147 18.79 -20.53 -5.32
N GLY A 148 18.07 -19.57 -5.90
CA GLY A 148 17.16 -19.84 -7.01
C GLY A 148 17.90 -20.14 -8.32
N SER A 149 17.54 -21.24 -8.96
CA SER A 149 18.16 -21.71 -10.22
C SER A 149 17.17 -21.87 -11.37
N SER A 150 15.90 -22.16 -11.08
CA SER A 150 14.84 -22.27 -12.08
C SER A 150 13.51 -21.80 -11.54
N VAL A 151 12.59 -21.42 -12.42
CA VAL A 151 11.33 -20.79 -12.01
C VAL A 151 10.15 -21.21 -12.89
N VAL A 152 9.01 -21.41 -12.25
CA VAL A 152 7.71 -21.67 -12.88
C VAL A 152 6.76 -20.52 -12.57
N TYR A 153 6.07 -20.05 -13.60
CA TYR A 153 4.98 -19.10 -13.52
C TYR A 153 3.68 -19.78 -13.92
N SER A 154 2.69 -19.71 -13.05
CA SER A 154 1.37 -20.32 -13.27
C SER A 154 0.26 -19.36 -12.85
N ARG A 155 -0.99 -19.74 -13.13
CA ARG A 155 -2.16 -19.07 -12.55
C ARG A 155 -2.45 -19.63 -11.16
N GLY A 156 -2.02 -18.88 -10.15
CA GLY A 156 -2.39 -19.08 -8.74
C GLY A 156 -3.07 -17.84 -8.17
N PRO A 157 -3.62 -17.89 -6.95
CA PRO A 157 -4.39 -16.79 -6.41
C PRO A 157 -3.52 -15.59 -6.05
N SER A 158 -4.08 -14.38 -6.14
CA SER A 158 -3.53 -13.21 -5.45
C SER A 158 -4.00 -13.17 -3.99
N ARG A 159 -3.33 -12.38 -3.14
CA ARG A 159 -3.84 -12.19 -1.76
C ARG A 159 -5.24 -11.58 -1.78
N ALA A 160 -5.49 -10.64 -2.69
CA ALA A 160 -6.81 -10.06 -2.86
C ALA A 160 -7.89 -11.11 -3.12
N GLU A 161 -7.62 -12.05 -4.02
CA GLU A 161 -8.60 -13.08 -4.39
C GLU A 161 -8.93 -14.02 -3.24
N LEU A 162 -7.91 -14.47 -2.49
CA LEU A 162 -8.08 -15.31 -1.31
C LEU A 162 -8.90 -14.60 -0.24
N LEU A 163 -8.50 -13.37 0.10
CA LEU A 163 -9.21 -12.56 1.09
C LEU A 163 -10.62 -12.21 0.61
N LYS A 164 -10.85 -12.03 -0.69
CA LYS A 164 -12.18 -11.83 -1.25
C LYS A 164 -13.12 -13.00 -0.99
N ASP A 165 -12.58 -14.21 -0.91
CA ASP A 165 -13.32 -15.44 -0.67
C ASP A 165 -13.47 -15.81 0.81
N CYS A 166 -12.61 -15.28 1.69
CA CYS A 166 -12.71 -15.43 3.14
C CYS A 166 -14.13 -15.15 3.66
N GLY A 167 -14.70 -16.11 4.40
CA GLY A 167 -16.04 -16.04 4.99
C GLY A 167 -17.21 -16.10 3.99
N ARG A 168 -16.95 -16.00 2.67
CA ARG A 168 -17.97 -16.02 1.62
C ARG A 168 -17.99 -17.34 0.84
N ALA A 169 -16.82 -17.81 0.42
CA ALA A 169 -16.62 -18.99 -0.40
C ALA A 169 -15.74 -20.05 0.28
N THR A 170 -15.30 -19.78 1.51
CA THR A 170 -14.54 -20.67 2.37
C THR A 170 -15.46 -21.24 3.46
N LYS A 171 -15.25 -22.49 3.86
CA LYS A 171 -15.90 -23.10 5.04
C LYS A 171 -15.40 -22.47 6.32
N ASN A 172 -14.09 -22.31 6.42
CA ASN A 172 -13.41 -21.66 7.54
C ASN A 172 -12.54 -20.54 6.98
N CYS A 173 -12.54 -19.41 7.66
CA CYS A 173 -11.53 -18.38 7.48
C CYS A 173 -11.23 -17.83 8.87
N ASN A 174 -10.04 -18.13 9.40
CA ASN A 174 -9.66 -17.62 10.71
C ASN A 174 -8.48 -16.67 10.55
N ALA A 175 -8.58 -15.55 11.25
CA ALA A 175 -7.49 -14.60 11.38
C ALA A 175 -6.65 -14.93 12.62
N HIS A 176 -5.33 -14.86 12.47
CA HIS A 176 -4.36 -15.03 13.53
C HIS A 176 -3.63 -13.71 13.70
N VAL A 177 -3.94 -13.01 14.79
CA VAL A 177 -3.48 -11.63 15.02
C VAL A 177 -2.45 -11.59 16.12
N ASP A 178 -1.32 -10.95 15.84
CA ASP A 178 -0.37 -10.51 16.85
C ASP A 178 -0.59 -9.01 17.15
N GLN A 179 -0.97 -8.70 18.39
CA GLN A 179 -1.25 -7.35 18.85
C GLN A 179 -0.05 -6.69 19.55
N ARG A 180 1.16 -7.21 19.38
CA ARG A 180 2.38 -6.69 20.02
C ARG A 180 2.85 -5.31 19.53
N GLY A 181 2.10 -4.65 18.64
CA GLY A 181 2.40 -3.30 18.19
C GLY A 181 2.43 -2.28 19.32
N GLN A 182 3.38 -1.34 19.25
CA GLN A 182 3.44 -0.19 20.16
C GLN A 182 2.31 0.78 19.85
N ASP A 183 1.72 1.36 20.90
CA ASP A 183 0.79 2.48 20.75
C ASP A 183 1.53 3.72 20.28
N PHE A 184 0.91 4.47 19.37
CA PHE A 184 1.39 5.76 18.91
C PHE A 184 0.23 6.75 18.78
N TYR A 185 0.54 8.04 18.68
CA TYR A 185 -0.48 9.08 18.52
C TYR A 185 -0.73 9.35 17.04
N GLY A 186 -1.99 9.26 16.62
CA GLY A 186 -2.43 9.60 15.28
C GLY A 186 -2.43 11.10 15.01
N SER A 187 -2.93 11.50 13.86
CA SER A 187 -2.98 12.91 13.46
C SER A 187 -3.88 13.76 14.39
N TRP A 188 -3.52 15.02 14.60
CA TRP A 188 -4.36 15.97 15.33
C TRP A 188 -5.52 16.43 14.45
N GLY A 189 -6.76 16.25 14.92
CA GLY A 189 -7.97 16.74 14.28
C GLY A 189 -8.75 17.71 15.17
N ARG A 190 -9.41 18.71 14.55
CA ARG A 190 -10.28 19.66 15.27
C ARG A 190 -11.58 18.97 15.65
N VAL A 191 -11.95 19.03 16.94
CA VAL A 191 -13.23 18.53 17.47
C VAL A 191 -14.29 19.64 17.45
N ASP A 192 -13.97 20.78 18.07
CA ASP A 192 -14.90 21.90 18.24
C ASP A 192 -14.15 23.24 18.30
N THR A 193 -14.81 24.32 17.89
CA THR A 193 -14.26 25.68 17.86
C THR A 193 -15.27 26.69 18.40
N VAL A 194 -14.81 27.59 19.26
CA VAL A 194 -15.58 28.72 19.79
C VAL A 194 -14.89 30.05 19.46
N TYR A 195 -15.68 31.06 19.14
CA TYR A 195 -15.25 32.41 18.82
C TYR A 195 -15.90 33.38 19.80
N ASN A 196 -15.08 34.21 20.46
CA ASN A 196 -15.58 35.26 21.34
C ASN A 196 -15.76 36.57 20.56
N CYS A 197 -16.98 36.81 20.08
CA CYS A 197 -17.33 38.06 19.41
C CYS A 197 -17.85 39.14 20.38
N SER A 198 -17.86 38.85 21.68
CA SER A 198 -18.29 39.79 22.72
C SER A 198 -17.15 40.70 23.19
N ALA A 199 -17.50 41.69 24.00
CA ALA A 199 -16.54 42.59 24.64
C ALA A 199 -15.94 42.00 25.94
N ASN A 200 -16.48 40.91 26.46
CA ASN A 200 -16.08 40.33 27.74
C ASN A 200 -15.36 39.00 27.57
N LYS A 201 -14.49 38.64 28.50
CA LYS A 201 -13.93 37.28 28.56
C LYS A 201 -15.09 36.31 28.81
N ILE A 202 -15.07 35.18 28.10
CA ILE A 202 -16.08 34.12 28.25
C ILE A 202 -15.41 32.83 28.74
N THR A 203 -16.17 32.04 29.49
CA THR A 203 -15.79 30.68 29.90
C THR A 203 -16.80 29.71 29.30
N GLN A 204 -16.34 28.72 28.55
CA GLN A 204 -17.21 27.82 27.80
C GLN A 204 -16.71 26.38 27.86
N VAL A 205 -17.63 25.40 27.93
CA VAL A 205 -17.31 23.99 27.66
C VAL A 205 -17.36 23.75 26.17
N ILE A 206 -16.23 23.38 25.56
CA ILE A 206 -16.13 23.03 24.13
C ILE A 206 -15.90 21.53 24.00
N GLY A 207 -16.41 20.96 22.93
CA GLY A 207 -16.30 19.52 22.68
C GLY A 207 -17.63 18.88 22.33
N LYS A 208 -17.54 17.64 21.87
CA LYS A 208 -18.66 16.83 21.39
C LYS A 208 -18.21 15.38 21.19
N ARG A 209 -19.15 14.56 20.73
CA ARG A 209 -18.82 13.28 20.11
C ARG A 209 -17.99 13.51 18.84
N ASP A 210 -16.77 13.01 18.86
CA ASP A 210 -15.79 13.03 17.77
C ASP A 210 -15.73 11.64 17.15
N THR A 211 -16.29 11.54 15.95
CA THR A 211 -16.26 10.31 15.13
C THR A 211 -15.16 10.43 14.10
N ARG A 212 -14.23 9.49 14.13
CA ARG A 212 -13.07 9.39 13.24
C ARG A 212 -13.17 8.09 12.48
N SER A 213 -12.80 8.13 11.21
CA SER A 213 -12.72 6.94 10.38
C SER A 213 -11.49 6.99 9.48
N GLY A 214 -10.82 5.85 9.34
CA GLY A 214 -9.69 5.65 8.44
C GLY A 214 -9.94 4.45 7.53
N LYS A 215 -9.21 4.38 6.42
CA LYS A 215 -9.17 3.22 5.52
C LYS A 215 -7.82 2.55 5.67
N ASN A 216 -7.79 1.23 5.74
CA ASN A 216 -6.54 0.49 5.69
C ASN A 216 -6.33 -0.09 4.31
N THR A 217 -5.18 0.19 3.72
CA THR A 217 -4.71 -0.46 2.51
C THR A 217 -3.84 -1.61 2.96
N VAL A 218 -4.31 -2.84 2.80
CA VAL A 218 -3.46 -3.99 3.07
C VAL A 218 -3.14 -4.67 1.77
N SER A 219 -1.84 -4.80 1.56
CA SER A 219 -1.16 -5.13 0.32
C SER A 219 -1.10 -3.97 -0.69
N ASN A 220 -0.04 -3.98 -1.50
CA ASN A 220 0.08 -3.15 -2.70
C ASN A 220 -1.01 -3.47 -3.75
N GLU A 221 -1.88 -4.46 -3.50
CA GLU A 221 -3.08 -4.74 -4.29
C GLU A 221 -4.22 -3.82 -3.79
N ILE A 222 -4.62 -2.90 -4.65
CA ILE A 222 -5.63 -1.87 -4.39
C ILE A 222 -6.93 -2.48 -3.83
N SER A 223 -7.40 -1.93 -2.70
CA SER A 223 -8.75 -2.07 -2.14
C SER A 223 -9.31 -3.51 -2.05
N VAL A 224 -8.79 -4.30 -1.12
CA VAL A 224 -9.38 -5.62 -0.82
C VAL A 224 -10.16 -5.55 0.47
N SER A 225 -11.47 -5.40 0.33
CA SER A 225 -12.39 -5.39 1.47
C SER A 225 -12.31 -6.64 2.34
N ALA A 226 -12.27 -7.83 1.77
CA ALA A 226 -12.73 -9.01 2.52
C ALA A 226 -11.66 -9.70 3.39
N GLY A 227 -10.51 -9.06 3.62
CA GLY A 227 -9.43 -9.56 4.50
C GLY A 227 -9.25 -8.82 5.82
N PHE A 228 -10.30 -8.21 6.35
CA PHE A 228 -10.20 -7.33 7.52
C PHE A 228 -11.01 -7.79 8.74
N GLU A 229 -11.46 -9.04 8.76
CA GLU A 229 -12.19 -9.62 9.90
C GLU A 229 -11.38 -9.53 11.21
N PHE A 230 -10.06 -9.60 11.11
CA PHE A 230 -9.16 -9.46 12.25
C PHE A 230 -9.13 -8.06 12.90
N LEU A 231 -9.47 -6.98 12.16
CA LEU A 231 -9.68 -5.64 12.73
C LEU A 231 -11.09 -5.47 13.32
N VAL A 232 -12.03 -6.36 12.97
CA VAL A 232 -13.37 -6.35 13.54
C VAL A 232 -13.35 -6.88 14.96
N ASP A 233 -12.55 -7.90 15.24
CA ASP A 233 -12.30 -8.37 16.62
C ASP A 233 -11.55 -7.31 17.47
N TRP A 234 -10.90 -6.35 16.80
CA TRP A 234 -10.18 -5.24 17.40
C TRP A 234 -11.09 -4.08 17.82
N SER A 235 -12.31 -3.97 17.27
CA SER A 235 -13.27 -2.92 17.61
C SER A 235 -14.66 -3.46 17.96
N VAL A 236 -15.04 -3.31 19.23
CA VAL A 236 -16.45 -3.22 19.60
C VAL A 236 -16.98 -1.86 19.13
N ALA A 237 -17.04 -1.59 17.82
CA ALA A 237 -17.79 -0.47 17.23
C ALA A 237 -17.79 -0.50 15.68
N TYR A 238 -18.92 -0.93 15.14
CA TYR A 238 -19.56 -0.48 13.90
C TYR A 238 -18.74 -0.51 12.59
N LYS A 239 -18.94 -1.61 11.85
CA LYS A 239 -18.58 -1.78 10.43
C LYS A 239 -19.25 -0.71 9.55
N ARG A 240 -18.50 -0.08 8.62
CA ARG A 240 -19.06 0.44 7.36
C ARG A 240 -18.20 0.04 6.17
N THR A 241 -18.75 -0.81 5.32
CA THR A 241 -18.17 -1.21 4.03
C THR A 241 -18.48 -0.11 3.02
N TRP A 242 -17.46 0.55 2.47
CA TRP A 242 -17.62 1.49 1.36
C TRP A 242 -17.00 0.87 0.12
N GLY A 243 -17.82 0.40 -0.83
CA GLY A 243 -17.36 0.09 -2.19
C GLY A 243 -16.14 -0.82 -2.30
N GLN A 244 -16.12 -1.96 -1.60
CA GLN A 244 -14.99 -2.90 -1.55
C GLN A 244 -13.78 -2.46 -0.70
N GLU A 245 -13.89 -1.44 0.14
CA GLU A 245 -12.86 -1.02 1.11
C GLU A 245 -13.36 -1.17 2.55
N TRP A 246 -12.49 -1.65 3.45
CA TRP A 246 -12.74 -1.69 4.88
C TRP A 246 -12.01 -0.56 5.58
N GLY A 247 -12.68 0.01 6.56
CA GLY A 247 -12.16 1.07 7.39
C GLY A 247 -12.59 0.87 8.83
N TRP A 248 -11.92 1.56 9.73
CA TRP A 248 -12.31 1.64 11.12
C TRP A 248 -13.14 2.89 11.36
N GLU A 249 -13.98 2.87 12.38
CA GLU A 249 -14.62 4.05 12.94
C GLU A 249 -14.47 4.01 14.46
N THR A 250 -13.99 5.10 15.06
CA THR A 250 -14.04 5.29 16.53
C THR A 250 -14.83 6.55 16.84
N SER A 251 -15.61 6.49 17.91
CA SER A 251 -16.44 7.60 18.35
C SER A 251 -16.28 7.79 19.84
N GLU A 252 -15.67 8.90 20.24
CA GLU A 252 -15.50 9.26 21.65
C GLU A 252 -16.14 10.61 21.95
N SER A 253 -16.73 10.74 23.13
CA SER A 253 -17.20 12.02 23.65
C SER A 253 -16.05 12.72 24.36
N VAL A 254 -15.63 13.88 23.83
CA VAL A 254 -14.50 14.64 24.38
C VAL A 254 -14.92 16.08 24.60
N GLU A 255 -14.77 16.56 25.85
CA GLU A 255 -15.16 17.90 26.25
C GLU A 255 -14.12 18.51 27.21
N THR A 256 -13.94 19.82 27.15
CA THR A 256 -13.11 20.57 28.10
C THR A 256 -13.63 21.98 28.32
N ARG A 257 -13.31 22.59 29.46
CA ARG A 257 -13.66 23.99 29.77
C ARG A 257 -12.50 24.91 29.37
N ILE A 258 -12.81 25.97 28.62
CA ILE A 258 -11.84 26.94 28.13
C ILE A 258 -12.29 28.39 28.40
N GLU A 259 -11.32 29.26 28.68
CA GLU A 259 -11.52 30.70 28.71
C GLU A 259 -11.07 31.34 27.39
N VAL A 260 -11.88 32.25 26.85
CA VAL A 260 -11.60 32.91 25.58
C VAL A 260 -11.70 34.42 25.74
N ASN A 261 -10.61 35.12 25.46
CA ASN A 261 -10.57 36.58 25.53
C ASN A 261 -11.43 37.23 24.44
N PRO A 262 -11.90 38.47 24.63
CA PRO A 262 -12.61 39.24 23.61
C PRO A 262 -11.84 39.29 22.30
N GLY A 263 -12.47 38.91 21.19
CA GLY A 263 -11.83 38.91 19.88
C GLY A 263 -10.86 37.76 19.62
N TYR A 264 -10.83 36.73 20.47
CA TYR A 264 -10.06 35.50 20.24
C TYR A 264 -10.99 34.35 19.84
N TRP A 265 -10.39 33.33 19.24
CA TRP A 265 -11.03 32.02 19.11
C TRP A 265 -10.21 30.97 19.84
N ALA A 266 -10.88 29.93 20.27
CA ALA A 266 -10.25 28.75 20.84
C ALA A 266 -10.91 27.47 20.29
N GLY A 267 -10.16 26.39 20.23
CA GLY A 267 -10.61 25.10 19.73
C GLY A 267 -10.02 23.96 20.53
N LEU A 268 -10.69 22.82 20.45
CA LEU A 268 -10.27 21.56 21.04
C LEU A 268 -9.82 20.65 19.90
N ASP A 269 -8.55 20.26 19.89
CA ASP A 269 -8.05 19.23 18.99
C ASP A 269 -7.89 17.91 19.76
N ARG A 270 -8.08 16.78 19.06
CA ARG A 270 -7.87 15.43 19.56
C ARG A 270 -6.94 14.67 18.62
N SER A 271 -6.06 13.86 19.19
CA SER A 271 -5.26 12.86 18.50
C SER A 271 -5.60 11.48 19.08
N PRO A 272 -6.13 10.54 18.27
CA PRO A 272 -6.42 9.18 18.75
C PRO A 272 -5.12 8.43 19.05
N VAL A 273 -5.18 7.46 19.97
CA VAL A 273 -4.10 6.47 20.08
C VAL A 273 -4.33 5.43 18.99
N MET A 274 -3.30 5.15 18.22
CA MET A 274 -3.27 4.22 17.11
C MET A 274 -2.32 3.07 17.44
N ARG A 275 -2.56 1.90 16.84
CA ARG A 275 -1.69 0.73 16.94
C ARG A 275 -1.69 -0.03 15.62
N VAL A 276 -0.53 -0.58 15.29
CA VAL A 276 -0.35 -1.54 14.19
C VAL A 276 -0.56 -2.95 14.74
N ALA A 277 -1.29 -3.77 13.99
CA ALA A 277 -1.42 -5.20 14.25
C ALA A 277 -0.94 -5.97 13.02
N ASP A 278 -0.19 -7.04 13.25
CA ASP A 278 0.32 -7.92 12.21
C ASP A 278 -0.31 -9.30 12.36
N GLY A 279 -0.34 -10.09 11.29
CA GLY A 279 -0.99 -11.39 11.35
C GLY A 279 -1.03 -12.15 10.04
N TRP A 280 -1.82 -13.21 10.05
CA TRP A 280 -2.03 -14.09 8.91
C TRP A 280 -3.43 -14.69 8.93
N TYR A 281 -3.87 -15.25 7.80
CA TYR A 281 -5.12 -15.98 7.68
C TYR A 281 -4.88 -17.44 7.38
N ASP A 282 -5.69 -18.33 7.94
CA ASP A 282 -5.92 -19.67 7.43
C ASP A 282 -7.32 -19.77 6.86
N MET A 283 -7.44 -20.30 5.65
CA MET A 283 -8.72 -20.47 5.00
C MET A 283 -8.85 -21.86 4.39
N TRP A 284 -10.06 -22.41 4.50
CA TRP A 284 -10.36 -23.74 4.00
C TRP A 284 -11.58 -23.69 3.08
N PHE A 285 -11.44 -24.22 1.87
CA PHE A 285 -12.48 -24.31 0.85
C PHE A 285 -13.07 -25.73 0.80
N ASP A 286 -14.40 -25.83 0.70
CA ASP A 286 -15.10 -27.12 0.49
C ASP A 286 -14.67 -27.82 -0.80
N LYS A 287 -14.37 -27.03 -1.84
CA LYS A 287 -13.86 -27.51 -3.12
C LYS A 287 -12.49 -26.90 -3.37
N ARG A 288 -11.58 -27.70 -3.94
CA ARG A 288 -10.24 -27.24 -4.29
C ARG A 288 -10.32 -25.99 -5.16
N LYS A 289 -9.56 -24.96 -4.78
CA LYS A 289 -9.30 -23.77 -5.58
C LYS A 289 -7.80 -23.67 -5.81
N TRP A 290 -7.43 -23.44 -7.07
CA TRP A 290 -6.03 -23.46 -7.52
C TRP A 290 -5.27 -24.71 -7.03
N GLY A 291 -5.94 -25.87 -7.05
CA GLY A 291 -5.34 -27.16 -6.67
C GLY A 291 -5.43 -27.51 -5.18
N HIS A 292 -5.75 -26.57 -4.29
CA HIS A 292 -5.67 -26.77 -2.84
C HIS A 292 -7.00 -26.52 -2.12
N ASN A 293 -7.20 -27.25 -1.01
CA ASN A 293 -8.33 -27.04 -0.11
C ASN A 293 -8.02 -25.98 0.94
N GLN A 294 -6.77 -25.89 1.41
CA GLN A 294 -6.37 -24.94 2.43
C GLN A 294 -5.39 -23.93 1.84
N TRP A 295 -5.61 -22.67 2.16
CA TRP A 295 -4.70 -21.58 1.82
C TRP A 295 -4.34 -20.80 3.08
N TYR A 296 -3.14 -20.27 3.09
CA TYR A 296 -2.66 -19.32 4.07
C TYR A 296 -2.51 -17.96 3.40
N VAL A 297 -2.64 -16.88 4.16
CA VAL A 297 -2.27 -15.53 3.72
C VAL A 297 -1.37 -14.92 4.78
N TRP A 298 -0.07 -14.89 4.50
CA TRP A 298 0.98 -14.41 5.41
C TRP A 298 1.23 -12.91 5.31
N ASN A 299 1.89 -12.36 6.34
CA ASN A 299 2.40 -10.99 6.38
C ASN A 299 1.34 -9.90 6.16
N PHE A 300 0.19 -10.07 6.82
CA PHE A 300 -0.83 -9.04 6.87
C PHE A 300 -0.47 -8.04 7.97
N SER A 301 -0.60 -6.74 7.68
CA SER A 301 -0.43 -5.67 8.67
C SER A 301 -1.55 -4.66 8.50
N GLY A 302 -2.09 -4.13 9.59
CA GLY A 302 -3.12 -3.10 9.55
C GLY A 302 -3.01 -2.13 10.72
N GLU A 303 -3.43 -0.89 10.51
CA GLU A 303 -3.40 0.17 11.52
C GLU A 303 -4.82 0.51 12.00
N GLY A 304 -5.02 0.76 13.29
CA GLY A 304 -6.30 1.28 13.78
C GLY A 304 -6.17 2.05 15.09
N PRO A 305 -7.29 2.57 15.65
CA PRO A 305 -7.38 3.18 16.99
C PRO A 305 -7.33 2.19 18.18
N ALA A 306 -6.31 2.28 19.03
CA ALA A 306 -6.04 1.33 20.10
C ALA A 306 -7.24 1.09 21.04
N PRO A 307 -7.58 -0.18 21.36
CA PRO A 307 -8.76 -0.49 22.16
C PRO A 307 -8.60 -0.01 23.61
N GLY A 308 -9.61 0.69 24.13
CA GLY A 308 -9.68 1.09 25.53
C GLY A 308 -8.72 2.22 25.95
N VAL A 309 -8.02 2.85 25.01
CA VAL A 309 -7.11 3.97 25.30
C VAL A 309 -7.69 5.28 24.76
N VAL A 310 -7.90 6.24 25.65
CA VAL A 310 -8.39 7.58 25.27
C VAL A 310 -7.25 8.36 24.63
N GLY A 311 -7.53 8.96 23.47
CA GLY A 311 -6.60 9.83 22.75
C GLY A 311 -6.15 11.06 23.55
N GLN A 312 -5.10 11.73 23.08
CA GLN A 312 -4.68 13.01 23.64
C GLN A 312 -5.59 14.15 23.17
N THR A 313 -5.72 15.16 24.02
CA THR A 313 -6.41 16.40 23.69
C THR A 313 -5.49 17.59 23.88
N ARG A 314 -5.69 18.64 23.09
CA ARG A 314 -5.05 19.93 23.30
C ARG A 314 -6.01 21.05 23.00
N THR A 315 -5.80 22.17 23.68
CA THR A 315 -6.48 23.42 23.36
C THR A 315 -5.60 24.27 22.46
N VAL A 316 -6.19 24.84 21.42
CA VAL A 316 -5.52 25.73 20.47
C VAL A 316 -6.31 27.02 20.36
N GLY A 317 -5.66 28.13 20.05
CA GLY A 317 -6.35 29.41 19.90
C GLY A 317 -5.43 30.54 19.52
N LYS A 318 -5.99 31.58 18.91
CA LYS A 318 -5.29 32.83 18.61
C LYS A 318 -6.26 34.01 18.60
N LYS A 319 -5.70 35.21 18.58
CA LYS A 319 -6.47 36.44 18.31
C LYS A 319 -7.02 36.35 16.88
N MET A 320 -8.29 36.69 16.71
CA MET A 320 -8.89 36.79 15.37
C MET A 320 -8.29 37.99 14.63
N THR A 321 -8.01 37.80 13.34
CA THR A 321 -7.76 38.94 12.45
C THR A 321 -9.04 39.74 12.24
N SER A 322 -8.93 40.98 11.75
CA SER A 322 -10.11 41.80 11.43
C SER A 322 -11.04 41.10 10.41
N ASP A 323 -10.46 40.39 9.44
CA ASP A 323 -11.21 39.66 8.42
C ASP A 323 -11.85 38.39 8.98
N GLU A 324 -11.14 37.62 9.81
CA GLU A 324 -11.70 36.45 10.51
C GLU A 324 -12.87 36.89 11.41
N LYS A 325 -12.69 37.98 12.15
CA LYS A 325 -13.73 38.56 13.02
C LYS A 325 -14.92 39.01 12.19
N LYS A 326 -14.72 39.72 11.07
CA LYS A 326 -15.82 40.15 10.18
C LYS A 326 -16.59 38.95 9.62
N LYS A 327 -15.87 37.89 9.20
CA LYS A 327 -16.44 36.68 8.60
C LYS A 327 -17.25 35.85 9.60
N VAL A 328 -16.70 35.63 10.80
CA VAL A 328 -17.30 34.72 11.78
C VAL A 328 -18.28 35.43 12.71
N CYS A 329 -17.97 36.66 13.13
CA CYS A 329 -18.82 37.40 14.05
C CYS A 329 -19.95 38.14 13.33
N GLY A 330 -19.75 38.66 12.11
CA GLY A 330 -20.78 39.46 11.42
C GLY A 330 -21.34 40.57 12.32
N LYS A 331 -22.65 40.52 12.61
CA LYS A 331 -23.34 41.43 13.57
C LYS A 331 -23.48 40.85 14.99
N SER A 332 -22.99 39.63 15.23
CA SER A 332 -23.10 38.95 16.52
C SER A 332 -22.20 39.61 17.56
N ALA A 333 -22.80 40.03 18.67
CA ALA A 333 -22.10 40.52 19.86
C ALA A 333 -21.86 39.41 20.91
N GLY A 334 -22.18 38.17 20.57
CA GLY A 334 -22.17 37.02 21.47
C GLY A 334 -21.13 35.97 21.11
N LEU A 335 -21.36 34.75 21.58
CA LEU A 335 -20.50 33.60 21.36
C LEU A 335 -20.92 32.88 20.08
N VAL A 336 -19.98 32.63 19.16
CA VAL A 336 -20.23 31.86 17.94
C VAL A 336 -19.50 30.53 18.04
N ARG A 337 -20.16 29.42 17.67
CA ARG A 337 -19.57 28.08 17.68
C ARG A 337 -19.50 27.52 16.27
N SER A 338 -18.42 26.81 15.97
CA SER A 338 -18.27 26.01 14.78
C SER A 338 -17.74 24.64 15.19
N SER A 339 -18.61 23.65 15.18
CA SER A 339 -18.18 22.26 15.28
C SER A 339 -17.54 21.83 13.96
N ALA A 340 -16.41 21.13 13.99
CA ALA A 340 -15.94 20.44 12.79
C ALA A 340 -16.99 19.40 12.37
N GLY A 341 -17.29 19.23 11.07
CA GLY A 341 -18.10 18.10 10.60
C GLY A 341 -17.41 16.76 10.93
N ALA A 342 -18.07 15.62 10.69
CA ALA A 342 -17.38 14.33 10.73
C ALA A 342 -16.12 14.43 9.85
N GLN A 343 -14.94 14.39 10.48
CA GLN A 343 -13.69 14.44 9.74
C GLN A 343 -13.35 13.01 9.33
N ALA A 344 -13.60 12.68 8.06
CA ALA A 344 -12.79 11.67 7.40
C ALA A 344 -11.33 12.12 7.56
N GLU A 345 -10.45 11.24 8.02
CA GLU A 345 -9.04 11.60 8.13
C GLU A 345 -8.58 12.18 6.79
N GLY A 346 -8.16 13.45 6.81
CA GLY A 346 -7.27 13.96 5.80
C GLY A 346 -6.01 13.14 5.92
N ALA A 347 -5.69 12.40 4.85
CA ALA A 347 -4.52 11.55 4.66
C ALA A 347 -3.58 11.57 5.87
N ALA A 348 -3.70 10.54 6.73
CA ALA A 348 -2.65 10.24 7.69
C ALA A 348 -1.30 10.39 6.97
N ALA A 349 -0.33 11.03 7.62
CA ALA A 349 1.03 11.06 7.11
C ALA A 349 1.35 9.63 6.72
N THR A 350 1.56 9.38 5.42
CA THR A 350 1.72 8.03 4.88
C THR A 350 2.72 7.35 5.79
N PRO A 351 2.31 6.33 6.58
CA PRO A 351 3.29 5.60 7.36
C PRO A 351 4.39 5.16 6.39
N ALA A 352 5.64 5.20 6.84
CA ALA A 352 6.75 4.73 6.02
C ALA A 352 6.32 3.42 5.38
N ALA A 353 6.45 3.32 4.05
CA ALA A 353 6.00 2.13 3.32
C ALA A 353 6.49 0.91 4.10
N PRO A 354 5.61 -0.03 4.46
CA PRO A 354 6.01 -1.17 5.27
C PRO A 354 7.22 -1.83 4.58
N PRO A 355 8.21 -2.30 5.36
CA PRO A 355 9.38 -2.96 4.78
C PRO A 355 8.93 -4.05 3.82
N VAL A 356 9.66 -4.24 2.72
CA VAL A 356 9.36 -5.30 1.75
C VAL A 356 9.34 -6.62 2.51
N ARG A 357 8.21 -7.32 2.39
CA ARG A 357 7.94 -8.55 3.14
C ARG A 357 8.97 -9.62 2.83
N VAL A 358 9.29 -10.44 3.81
CA VAL A 358 10.09 -11.67 3.63
C VAL A 358 9.14 -12.86 3.43
N ALA A 359 9.51 -13.89 2.66
CA ALA A 359 8.76 -15.17 2.67
C ALA A 359 8.72 -15.75 4.08
N GLU A 360 7.55 -16.16 4.55
CA GLU A 360 7.41 -16.72 5.90
C GLU A 360 6.94 -18.18 5.95
N GLY A 361 6.46 -18.76 4.84
CA GLY A 361 6.04 -20.17 4.85
C GLY A 361 5.36 -20.66 3.59
N ARG A 362 4.83 -21.90 3.66
CA ARG A 362 4.01 -22.51 2.61
C ARG A 362 2.70 -21.75 2.45
N LEU A 363 2.20 -21.60 1.24
CA LEU A 363 0.96 -20.86 0.98
C LEU A 363 -0.30 -21.74 1.07
N HIS A 364 -0.14 -23.06 1.09
CA HIS A 364 -1.25 -24.02 1.11
C HIS A 364 -0.82 -25.37 1.69
N SER A 365 -1.81 -26.23 1.97
CA SER A 365 -1.61 -27.64 2.36
C SER A 365 -2.32 -28.61 1.44
#